data_AF-D7F086-F1
#
_entry.id   AF-D7F086-F1
#
_cell.length_a   1.000
_cell.length_b   1.000
_cell.length_c   1.000
_cell.angle_alpha   90.00
_cell.angle_beta   90.00
_cell.angle_gamma   90.00
#
_symmetry.space_group_name_H-M   'P 1'
#
loop_
_entity.id
_entity.type
_entity.pdbx_description
1 polymer ?
#
loop_
_entity_poly.entity_id
_entity_poly.type
_entity_poly.pdbx_seq_one_letter_code
_entity_poly.pdbx_strand_id
1 'polypeptide(L)' 'AGNMSHLEILGLSGAKIQKSDFQKISHLHLNTVFLGLKSLPHYEEGNLPILNTTKLHIVLPMNTNFWVLLRDGI' A
#
# COMPACT_ATOMS: atom_id res chain seq x y z
N ALA A 1 -23.17 -7.54 3.88
CA ALA A 1 -21.95 -6.74 3.68
C ALA A 1 -21.61 -6.06 4.99
N GLY A 2 -20.38 -6.21 5.50
CA GLY A 2 -19.96 -5.54 6.73
C GLY A 2 -19.71 -4.05 6.45
N ASN A 3 -20.31 -3.16 7.23
CA ASN A 3 -20.04 -1.72 7.17
C ASN A 3 -18.73 -1.44 7.92
N MET A 4 -17.69 -1.02 7.20
CA MET A 4 -16.36 -0.70 7.75
C MET A 4 -16.16 0.81 7.90
N SER A 5 -17.22 1.58 8.17
CA SER A 5 -17.19 3.05 8.28
C SER A 5 -16.26 3.61 9.36
N HIS A 6 -15.79 2.79 10.28
CA HIS A 6 -14.87 3.18 11.36
C HIS A 6 -13.51 2.46 11.28
N LEU A 7 -13.18 1.84 10.14
CA LEU A 7 -11.89 1.19 9.98
C LEU A 7 -10.80 2.25 9.77
N GLU A 8 -9.94 2.44 10.77
CA GLU A 8 -8.87 3.44 10.70
C GLU A 8 -7.52 2.85 10.29
N ILE A 9 -7.30 1.57 10.57
CA ILE A 9 -6.01 0.90 10.40
C ILE A 9 -6.19 -0.40 9.62
N LEU A 10 -5.36 -0.61 8.60
CA LEU A 10 -5.35 -1.84 7.81
C LEU A 10 -3.93 -2.39 7.66
N GLY A 11 -3.76 -3.67 8.00
CA GLY A 11 -2.55 -4.43 7.69
C GLY A 11 -2.74 -5.28 6.44
N LEU A 12 -1.85 -5.13 5.47
CA LEU A 12 -1.84 -5.86 4.21
C LEU A 12 -0.48 -6.52 4.01
N SER A 13 -0.48 -7.70 3.37
CA SER A 13 0.75 -8.31 2.91
C SER A 13 0.60 -8.91 1.53
N GLY A 14 1.68 -8.92 0.76
CA GLY A 14 1.64 -9.41 -0.61
C GLY A 14 3.03 -9.63 -1.20
N ALA A 15 3.07 -10.43 -2.26
CA ALA A 15 4.29 -10.65 -3.06
C ALA A 15 4.43 -9.66 -4.23
N LYS A 16 3.38 -8.90 -4.54
CA LYS A 16 3.35 -7.92 -5.64
C LYS A 16 2.43 -6.77 -5.26
N ILE A 17 2.73 -5.58 -5.79
CA ILE A 17 1.87 -4.41 -5.73
C ILE A 17 1.22 -4.25 -7.10
N GLN A 18 -0.11 -4.17 -7.14
CA GLN A 18 -0.86 -3.85 -8.34
C GLN A 18 -1.87 -2.77 -8.04
N LYS A 19 -1.95 -1.79 -8.94
CA LYS A 19 -2.92 -0.69 -8.93
C LYS A 19 -4.35 -1.14 -8.61
N SER A 20 -4.80 -2.19 -9.30
CA SER A 20 -6.15 -2.73 -9.21
C SER A 20 -6.50 -3.30 -7.84
N ASP A 21 -5.51 -3.72 -7.06
CA ASP A 21 -5.74 -4.24 -5.71
C ASP A 21 -6.00 -3.11 -4.71
N PHE A 22 -5.31 -1.98 -4.83
CA PHE A 22 -5.54 -0.80 -3.98
C PHE A 22 -6.81 -0.05 -4.34
N GLN A 23 -7.21 -0.03 -5.61
CA GLN A 23 -8.50 0.54 -6.03
C GLN A 23 -9.70 -0.11 -5.33
N LYS A 24 -9.60 -1.39 -4.95
CA LYS A 24 -10.68 -2.10 -4.24
C LYS A 24 -10.87 -1.60 -2.81
N ILE A 25 -9.85 -0.97 -2.22
CA ILE A 25 -9.84 -0.53 -0.81
C ILE A 25 -9.70 0.99 -0.65
N SER A 26 -9.54 1.73 -1.74
CA SER A 26 -9.36 3.19 -1.71
C SER A 26 -10.56 3.95 -1.11
N HIS A 27 -11.75 3.36 -1.17
CA HIS A 27 -12.97 3.91 -0.58
C HIS A 27 -13.04 3.81 0.94
N LEU A 28 -12.10 3.12 1.59
CA LEU A 28 -12.09 2.92 3.05
C LEU A 28 -11.54 4.13 3.81
N HIS A 29 -10.91 5.10 3.15
CA HIS A 29 -10.36 6.33 3.76
C HIS A 29 -9.52 6.06 5.03
N LEU A 30 -8.57 5.14 4.91
CA LEU A 30 -7.78 4.64 6.04
C LEU A 30 -6.80 5.69 6.58
N ASN A 31 -6.76 5.88 7.89
CA ASN A 31 -5.76 6.76 8.53
C ASN A 31 -4.35 6.17 8.46
N THR A 32 -4.21 4.84 8.65
CA THR A 32 -2.90 4.17 8.64
C THR A 32 -2.95 2.84 7.89
N VAL A 33 -1.99 2.63 6.99
CA VAL A 33 -1.79 1.35 6.28
C VAL A 33 -0.41 0.78 6.62
N PHE A 34 -0.38 -0.49 7.02
CA PHE A 34 0.84 -1.28 7.13
C PHE A 34 0.92 -2.23 5.94
N LEU A 35 1.96 -2.12 5.13
CA LEU A 35 2.18 -2.92 3.94
C LEU A 35 3.45 -3.78 4.09
N GLY A 36 3.27 -5.06 4.34
CA GLY A 36 4.35 -6.04 4.34
C GLY A 36 4.58 -6.64 2.95
N LEU A 37 5.73 -6.40 2.36
CA LEU A 37 6.06 -6.93 1.03
C LEU A 37 7.00 -8.13 1.16
N LYS A 38 6.67 -9.23 0.50
CA LYS A 38 7.57 -10.40 0.39
C LYS A 38 8.62 -10.22 -0.70
N SER A 39 8.27 -9.49 -1.76
CA SER A 39 9.17 -9.11 -2.85
C SER A 39 8.63 -7.87 -3.55
N LEU A 40 9.50 -7.15 -4.27
CA LEU A 40 9.13 -6.00 -5.09
C LEU A 40 9.77 -6.14 -6.49
N PRO A 41 9.37 -7.16 -7.28
CA PRO A 41 10.02 -7.43 -8.56
C PRO A 41 9.69 -6.37 -9.62
N HIS A 42 8.48 -5.83 -9.59
CA HIS A 42 8.03 -4.76 -10.49
C HIS A 42 7.15 -3.79 -9.70
N TYR A 43 7.43 -2.50 -9.88
CA TYR A 43 6.69 -1.41 -9.27
C TYR A 43 6.24 -0.45 -10.38
N GLU A 44 4.95 -0.20 -10.44
CA GLU A 44 4.37 0.84 -11.29
C GLU A 44 4.21 2.12 -10.45
N GLU A 45 4.75 3.22 -10.98
CA GLU A 45 4.67 4.53 -10.36
C GLU A 45 3.21 4.98 -10.21
N GLY A 46 2.91 5.60 -9.07
CA GLY A 46 1.56 6.03 -8.70
C GLY A 46 0.69 4.93 -8.10
N ASN A 47 1.23 3.75 -7.81
CA ASN A 47 0.48 2.71 -7.10
C ASN A 47 0.18 3.10 -5.66
N LEU A 48 1.16 3.59 -4.89
CA LEU A 48 0.98 3.85 -3.46
C LEU A 48 -0.02 4.98 -3.15
N PRO A 49 -0.07 6.10 -3.89
CA PRO A 49 -1.05 7.18 -3.68
C PRO A 49 -2.51 6.73 -3.74
N ILE A 50 -2.82 5.61 -4.40
CA ILE A 50 -4.19 5.07 -4.52
C ILE A 50 -4.75 4.65 -3.16
N LEU A 51 -3.88 4.30 -2.21
CA LEU A 51 -4.29 3.99 -0.84
C LEU A 51 -4.95 5.17 -0.13
N ASN A 52 -4.67 6.41 -0.58
CA ASN A 52 -5.26 7.65 -0.04
C ASN A 52 -5.26 7.66 1.50
N THR A 53 -4.10 7.38 2.08
CA THR A 53 -3.91 7.23 3.53
C THR A 53 -3.02 8.33 4.07
N THR A 54 -3.22 8.68 5.35
CA THR A 54 -2.39 9.69 6.02
C THR A 54 -1.02 9.12 6.40
N LYS A 55 -0.95 7.84 6.80
CA LYS A 55 0.30 7.18 7.21
C LYS A 55 0.47 5.86 6.50
N LEU A 56 1.59 5.69 5.82
CA LEU A 56 1.96 4.46 5.15
C LEU A 56 3.25 3.90 5.74
N HIS A 57 3.17 2.72 6.34
CA HIS A 57 4.33 1.97 6.84
C HIS A 57 4.60 0.80 5.91
N ILE A 58 5.77 0.76 5.28
CA ILE A 58 6.15 -0.32 4.36
C ILE A 58 7.28 -1.15 4.99
N VAL A 59 7.06 -2.45 5.15
CA VAL A 59 8.10 -3.39 5.54
C VAL A 59 8.62 -4.08 4.29
N LEU A 60 9.89 -3.82 3.97
CA LEU A 60 10.56 -4.32 2.78
C LEU A 60 11.43 -5.55 3.09
N PRO A 61 11.54 -6.51 2.15
CA PRO A 61 12.53 -7.57 2.22
C PRO A 61 13.95 -7.02 2.17
N MET A 62 14.89 -7.73 2.78
CA MET A 62 16.32 -7.43 2.62
C MET A 62 16.72 -7.40 1.13
N ASN A 63 17.62 -6.47 0.78
CA ASN A 63 18.13 -6.27 -0.59
C ASN A 63 17.09 -5.84 -1.64
N THR A 64 15.97 -5.25 -1.21
CA THR A 64 14.98 -4.66 -2.13
C THR A 64 15.40 -3.27 -2.58
N ASN A 65 15.32 -2.99 -3.88
CA ASN A 65 15.51 -1.64 -4.40
C ASN A 65 14.29 -0.77 -4.06
N PHE A 66 14.39 -0.01 -2.97
CA PHE A 66 13.29 0.83 -2.48
C PHE A 66 13.13 2.16 -3.23
N TRP A 67 14.12 2.57 -4.04
CA TRP A 67 14.11 3.84 -4.77
C TRP A 67 12.93 3.96 -5.73
N VAL A 68 12.41 2.84 -6.23
CA VAL A 68 11.22 2.83 -7.10
C VAL A 68 9.98 3.37 -6.39
N LEU A 69 9.87 3.20 -5.07
CA LEU A 69 8.73 3.67 -4.27
C LEU A 69 8.77 5.19 -4.06
N LEU A 70 9.97 5.78 -4.03
CA LEU A 70 10.15 7.23 -3.84
C LEU A 70 9.64 8.06 -5.03
N ARG A 71 9.45 7.42 -6.20
CA ARG A 71 8.89 8.08 -7.38
C ARG A 71 7.47 8.59 -7.15
N ASP A 72 6.76 8.02 -6.19
CA ASP A 72 5.41 8.45 -5.84
C ASP A 72 5.38 9.72 -4.98
N GLY A 73 6.53 10.31 -4.67
CA GLY A 73 6.63 11.57 -3.93
C GLY A 73 6.17 11.46 -2.46
N ILE A 74 6.23 10.26 -1.91
CA ILE A 74 5.93 9.93 -0.51
C ILE A 74 7.17 10.13 0.36
#